data_AF-A0A2W2K3Q5-F1
#
_entry.id   AF-A0A2W2K3Q5-F1
#
_cell.length_a   1.000
_cell.length_b   1.000
_cell.length_c   1.000
_cell.angle_alpha   90.00
_cell.angle_beta   90.00
_cell.angle_gamma   90.00
#
_symmetry.space_group_name_H-M   'P 1'
#
loop_
_entity.id
_entity.type
_entity.pdbx_description
1 polymer ?
#
loop_
_entity_poly.entity_id
_entity_poly.type
_entity_poly.pdbx_seq_one_letter_code
_entity_poly.pdbx_strand_id
1 'polypeptide(L)'
;PTVVGRWSLLPVRDPDPTVRAHALARALLDRHGVVTRGAVSAEGVEGGFSTVYRILSAFEESGQARRGYVVEGLGAAQFAMDGAVDRLRAVAGARERGEGLPGTGSRGGGPDGFGSSDGLPLPGDLEAGFPAADPGGEFDWPAVDRPAPGEYVSPRDIAPPGHGGPRGGGRSLPYGSGPGFETGFGDRRGRTASADSRALVLAAADPANAYGAALPWPEPPTGAGHKPGRKAGSLVVLVDGELTLYMERGGKTLLTWPTGPDGAAGDDPRLRAAAGALAAAARAGSLGTVTVERVNGASALTSPTGALLEEVGFIATPRGLRLRA
;
A
#
# COMPACT_ATOMS: atom_id res chain seq x y z
N PRO A 1 -13.35 -5.58 -22.51
CA PRO A 1 -12.19 -6.22 -21.86
C PRO A 1 -12.61 -7.53 -21.16
N THR A 2 -12.41 -8.66 -21.84
CA THR A 2 -12.65 -10.04 -21.36
C THR A 2 -11.36 -10.64 -20.81
N VAL A 3 -10.70 -9.96 -19.86
CA VAL A 3 -9.64 -10.63 -19.08
C VAL A 3 -10.34 -11.30 -17.90
N VAL A 4 -10.75 -12.55 -18.12
CA VAL A 4 -11.20 -13.43 -17.04
C VAL A 4 -9.92 -13.93 -16.34
N GLY A 5 -9.34 -13.08 -15.48
CA GLY A 5 -8.24 -13.48 -14.61
C GLY A 5 -8.72 -14.56 -13.64
N ARG A 6 -7.83 -15.49 -13.26
CA ARG A 6 -8.09 -16.41 -12.16
C ARG A 6 -7.91 -15.64 -10.86
N TRP A 7 -9.00 -15.41 -10.14
CA TRP A 7 -8.98 -14.78 -8.83
C TRP A 7 -8.67 -15.84 -7.79
N SER A 8 -7.64 -15.61 -7.00
CA SER A 8 -7.34 -16.41 -5.81
C SER A 8 -7.39 -15.49 -4.59
N LEU A 9 -7.99 -15.98 -3.51
CA LEU A 9 -7.92 -15.29 -2.23
C LEU A 9 -6.44 -15.21 -1.81
N LEU A 10 -5.96 -13.99 -1.53
CA LEU A 10 -4.64 -13.82 -0.95
C LEU A 10 -4.64 -14.45 0.45
N PRO A 11 -3.52 -15.09 0.86
CA PRO A 11 -3.36 -15.54 2.23
C PRO A 11 -3.66 -14.41 3.22
N VAL A 12 -4.21 -14.78 4.39
CA VAL A 12 -4.40 -13.81 5.47
C VAL A 12 -3.04 -13.20 5.80
N ARG A 13 -3.00 -11.87 5.94
CA ARG A 13 -1.77 -11.17 6.34
C ARG A 13 -1.31 -11.71 7.70
N ASP A 14 -0.01 -11.96 7.82
CA ASP A 14 0.60 -12.37 9.08
C ASP A 14 0.25 -11.35 10.20
N PRO A 15 -0.27 -11.77 11.36
CA PRO A 15 -0.68 -10.85 12.41
C PRO A 15 0.50 -10.16 13.11
N ASP A 16 1.70 -10.74 13.08
CA ASP A 16 2.88 -10.16 13.74
C ASP A 16 3.42 -8.96 12.93
N PRO A 17 3.38 -7.73 13.47
CA PRO A 17 3.91 -6.55 12.79
C PRO A 17 5.39 -6.64 12.46
N THR A 18 6.18 -7.35 13.27
CA THR A 18 7.62 -7.54 13.06
C THR A 18 7.88 -8.42 11.85
N VAL A 19 7.17 -9.56 11.74
CA VAL A 19 7.26 -10.47 10.60
C VAL A 19 6.86 -9.76 9.31
N ARG A 20 5.79 -8.96 9.34
CA ARG A 20 5.38 -8.15 8.18
C ARG A 20 6.43 -7.12 7.78
N ALA A 21 6.99 -6.40 8.73
CA ALA A 21 8.01 -5.39 8.46
C ALA A 21 9.29 -6.02 7.86
N HIS A 22 9.70 -7.17 8.38
CA HIS A 22 10.80 -7.96 7.82
C HIS A 22 10.52 -8.41 6.38
N ALA A 23 9.34 -8.97 6.12
CA ALA A 23 8.93 -9.41 4.79
C ALA A 23 8.87 -8.23 3.79
N LEU A 24 8.38 -7.06 4.23
CA LEU A 24 8.33 -5.84 3.42
C LEU A 24 9.74 -5.35 3.05
N ALA A 25 10.64 -5.25 4.03
CA ALA A 25 12.03 -4.84 3.78
C ALA A 25 12.72 -5.79 2.79
N ARG A 26 12.47 -7.10 2.91
CA ARG A 26 13.00 -8.09 1.96
C ARG A 26 12.42 -7.92 0.56
N ALA A 27 11.11 -7.76 0.44
CA ALA A 27 10.45 -7.54 -0.85
C ALA A 27 10.96 -6.27 -1.56
N LEU A 28 11.23 -5.20 -0.80
CA LEU A 28 11.82 -3.97 -1.34
C LEU A 28 13.25 -4.20 -1.87
N LEU A 29 14.08 -4.92 -1.13
CA LEU A 29 15.44 -5.27 -1.56
C LEU A 29 15.42 -6.17 -2.80
N ASP A 30 14.56 -7.18 -2.82
CA ASP A 30 14.44 -8.11 -3.95
C ASP A 30 13.95 -7.39 -5.21
N ARG A 31 13.03 -6.43 -5.07
CA ARG A 31 12.45 -5.69 -6.21
C ARG A 31 13.38 -4.62 -6.77
N HIS A 32 13.99 -3.82 -5.90
CA HIS A 32 14.78 -2.66 -6.33
C HIS A 32 16.28 -2.96 -6.43
N GLY A 33 16.77 -4.01 -5.77
CA GLY A 33 18.20 -4.30 -5.61
C GLY A 33 18.92 -3.32 -4.68
N VAL A 34 18.62 -2.02 -4.80
CA VAL A 34 19.09 -0.95 -3.91
C VAL A 34 17.88 -0.17 -3.41
N VAL A 35 17.66 -0.16 -2.10
CA VAL A 35 16.55 0.54 -1.44
C VAL A 35 17.03 1.90 -0.96
N THR A 36 16.28 2.93 -1.36
CA THR A 36 16.51 4.33 -1.00
C THR A 36 15.23 4.94 -0.43
N ARG A 37 15.32 6.14 0.15
CA ARG A 37 14.14 6.88 0.61
C ARG A 37 13.11 7.07 -0.50
N GLY A 38 13.56 7.42 -1.72
CA GLY A 38 12.69 7.60 -2.88
C GLY A 38 11.98 6.31 -3.29
N ALA A 39 12.70 5.18 -3.30
CA ALA A 39 12.12 3.88 -3.62
C ALA A 39 11.01 3.49 -2.63
N VAL A 40 11.22 3.70 -1.33
CA VAL A 40 10.19 3.44 -0.30
C VAL A 40 8.99 4.37 -0.44
N SER A 41 9.22 5.64 -0.79
CA SER A 41 8.13 6.60 -1.04
C SER A 41 7.28 6.21 -2.25
N ALA A 42 7.90 5.73 -3.33
CA ALA A 42 7.20 5.32 -4.55
C ALA A 42 6.29 4.10 -4.32
N GLU A 43 6.60 3.28 -3.31
CA GLU A 43 5.82 2.10 -2.91
C GLU A 43 4.65 2.43 -1.99
N GLY A 44 4.57 3.67 -1.50
CA GLY A 44 3.53 4.08 -0.56
C GLY A 44 3.59 3.32 0.77
N VAL A 45 4.79 2.97 1.24
CA VAL A 45 4.95 2.25 2.51
C VAL A 45 4.43 3.09 3.68
N GLU A 46 3.48 2.53 4.43
CA GLU A 46 2.91 3.15 5.61
C GLU A 46 4.00 3.40 6.67
N GLY A 47 4.02 4.61 7.24
CA GLY A 47 5.09 5.04 8.15
C GLY A 47 6.43 5.35 7.47
N GLY A 48 6.50 5.28 6.13
CA GLY A 48 7.60 5.77 5.31
C GLY A 48 8.96 5.11 5.57
N PHE A 49 10.03 5.81 5.16
CA PHE A 49 11.40 5.28 5.20
C PHE A 49 11.90 5.00 6.63
N SER A 50 11.47 5.75 7.65
CA SER A 50 11.92 5.55 9.04
C SER A 50 11.53 4.18 9.60
N THR A 51 10.36 3.67 9.21
CA THR A 51 9.88 2.35 9.64
C THR A 51 10.71 1.23 9.02
N VAL A 52 11.00 1.35 7.72
CA VAL A 52 11.80 0.36 6.98
C VAL A 52 13.28 0.44 7.36
N TYR A 53 13.79 1.65 7.64
CA TYR A 53 15.20 1.90 7.97
C TYR A 53 15.67 1.07 9.17
N ARG A 54 14.89 1.01 10.26
CA ARG A 54 15.26 0.21 11.44
C ARG A 54 15.46 -1.27 11.11
N ILE A 55 14.62 -1.80 10.23
CA ILE A 55 14.71 -3.21 9.79
C ILE A 55 15.89 -3.41 8.84
N LEU A 56 16.13 -2.46 7.94
CA LEU A 56 17.30 -2.51 7.03
C LEU A 56 18.62 -2.39 7.78
N SER A 57 18.69 -1.64 8.88
CA SER A 57 19.85 -1.62 9.77
C SER A 57 20.06 -2.97 10.47
N ALA A 58 19.00 -3.65 10.92
CA ALA A 58 19.13 -5.01 11.44
C ALA A 58 19.57 -6.02 10.35
N PHE A 59 19.16 -5.81 9.10
CA PHE A 59 19.63 -6.61 7.96
C PHE A 59 21.11 -6.36 7.65
N GLU A 60 21.59 -5.13 7.85
CA GLU A 60 23.01 -4.81 7.76
C GLU A 60 23.81 -5.54 8.84
N GLU A 61 23.38 -5.47 10.10
CA GLU A 61 24.04 -6.14 11.23
C GLU A 61 24.11 -7.67 11.04
N SER A 62 23.09 -8.26 10.42
CA SER A 62 23.04 -9.70 10.09
C SER A 62 23.66 -10.06 8.74
N GLY A 63 24.19 -9.09 7.99
CA GLY A 63 24.83 -9.29 6.68
C GLY A 63 23.87 -9.57 5.51
N GLN A 64 22.56 -9.46 5.70
CA GLN A 64 21.55 -9.66 4.66
C GLN A 64 21.44 -8.47 3.69
N ALA A 65 21.88 -7.29 4.13
CA ALA A 65 21.99 -6.08 3.31
C ALA A 65 23.33 -5.39 3.57
N ARG A 66 23.77 -4.56 2.63
CA ARG A 66 24.94 -3.69 2.81
C ARG A 66 24.53 -2.24 2.68
N ARG A 67 24.87 -1.43 3.68
CA ARG A 67 24.65 0.01 3.66
C ARG A 67 25.83 0.72 3.00
N GLY A 68 25.55 1.69 2.13
CA GLY A 68 26.59 2.51 1.53
C GLY A 68 26.08 3.47 0.46
N TYR A 69 26.99 4.22 -0.13
CA TYR A 69 26.72 5.05 -1.29
C TYR A 69 27.03 4.22 -2.54
N VAL A 70 26.00 3.63 -3.12
CA VAL A 70 26.17 2.67 -4.23
C VAL A 70 25.86 3.33 -5.57
N VAL A 71 24.88 4.22 -5.60
CA VAL A 71 24.47 4.96 -6.80
C VAL A 71 24.50 6.46 -6.53
N GLU A 72 25.19 7.20 -7.39
CA GLU A 72 25.25 8.66 -7.33
C GLU A 72 23.87 9.29 -7.56
N GLY A 73 23.58 10.40 -6.89
CA GLY A 73 22.32 11.15 -7.04
C GLY A 73 21.09 10.56 -6.34
N LEU A 74 21.15 9.33 -5.81
CA LEU A 74 20.02 8.67 -5.13
C LEU A 74 19.95 8.89 -3.60
N GLY A 75 20.64 9.92 -3.11
CA GLY A 75 20.66 10.30 -1.70
C GLY A 75 21.55 9.43 -0.82
N ALA A 76 21.71 9.84 0.44
CA ALA A 76 22.77 9.33 1.31
C ALA A 76 22.51 7.97 1.97
N ALA A 77 21.24 7.63 2.22
CA ALA A 77 20.88 6.37 2.86
C ALA A 77 20.44 5.36 1.80
N GLN A 78 21.34 4.44 1.44
CA GLN A 78 21.06 3.35 0.51
C GLN A 78 21.44 2.01 1.15
N PHE A 79 20.56 1.02 0.94
CA PHE A 79 20.77 -0.35 1.36
C PHE A 79 20.69 -1.25 0.15
N ALA A 80 21.75 -1.97 -0.15
CA ALA A 80 21.82 -2.88 -1.26
C ALA A 80 21.63 -4.32 -0.80
N MET A 81 20.89 -5.10 -1.59
CA MET A 81 20.85 -6.54 -1.47
C MET A 81 22.25 -7.13 -1.67
N ASP A 82 22.54 -8.25 -1.02
CA ASP A 82 23.78 -8.95 -1.28
C ASP A 82 23.92 -9.35 -2.76
N GLY A 83 25.13 -9.16 -3.31
CA GLY A 83 25.44 -9.29 -4.74
C GLY A 83 24.93 -8.16 -5.64
N ALA A 84 24.04 -7.25 -5.20
CA ALA A 84 23.62 -6.11 -6.01
C ALA A 84 24.76 -5.10 -6.23
N VAL A 85 25.56 -4.85 -5.19
CA VAL A 85 26.77 -3.99 -5.26
C VAL A 85 27.78 -4.57 -6.25
N ASP A 86 28.00 -5.88 -6.20
CA ASP A 86 28.97 -6.55 -7.07
C ASP A 86 28.53 -6.50 -8.54
N ARG A 87 27.23 -6.66 -8.81
CA ARG A 87 26.66 -6.44 -10.15
C ARG A 87 26.84 -5.00 -10.64
N LEU A 88 26.62 -4.00 -9.78
CA LEU A 88 26.81 -2.59 -10.13
C LEU A 88 28.28 -2.28 -10.43
N ARG A 89 29.22 -2.82 -9.65
CA ARG A 89 30.67 -2.70 -9.90
C ARG A 89 31.08 -3.37 -11.21
N ALA A 90 30.55 -4.56 -11.50
CA ALA A 90 30.83 -5.26 -12.75
C ALA A 90 30.35 -4.44 -13.97
N VAL A 91 29.16 -3.85 -13.88
CA VAL A 91 28.59 -2.96 -14.90
C VAL A 91 29.41 -1.67 -15.08
N ALA A 92 29.83 -1.05 -13.98
CA ALA A 92 30.68 0.15 -14.02
C ALA A 92 32.03 -0.14 -14.71
N GLY A 93 32.70 -1.22 -14.32
CA GLY A 93 33.95 -1.64 -14.95
C GLY A 93 33.79 -2.01 -16.42
N ALA A 94 32.68 -2.63 -16.83
CA ALA A 94 32.40 -2.91 -18.24
C ALA A 94 32.24 -1.60 -19.05
N ARG A 95 31.54 -0.60 -18.51
CA ARG A 95 31.42 0.72 -19.14
C ARG A 95 32.77 1.42 -19.31
N GLU A 96 33.62 1.38 -18.28
CA GLU A 96 34.96 1.97 -18.33
C GLU A 96 35.85 1.30 -19.40
N ARG A 97 35.68 -0.02 -19.60
CA ARG A 97 36.39 -0.76 -20.66
C ARG A 97 35.77 -0.59 -22.06
N GLY A 98 34.64 0.10 -22.19
CA GLY A 98 33.92 0.24 -23.45
C GLY A 98 33.20 -1.04 -23.91
N GLU A 99 32.96 -1.98 -23.00
CA GLU A 99 32.23 -3.22 -23.27
C GLU A 99 30.71 -2.96 -23.24
N GLY A 100 29.97 -3.60 -24.15
CA GLY A 100 28.52 -3.56 -24.15
C GLY A 100 27.94 -4.12 -22.85
N LEU A 101 26.99 -3.40 -22.25
CA LEU A 101 26.32 -3.82 -21.02
C LEU A 101 25.68 -5.22 -21.20
N PRO A 102 25.77 -6.12 -20.20
CA PRO A 102 25.05 -7.38 -20.26
C PRO A 102 23.56 -7.06 -20.36
N GLY A 103 22.95 -7.42 -21.50
CA GLY A 103 21.54 -7.21 -21.75
C GLY A 103 20.71 -7.85 -20.65
N THR A 104 19.75 -7.09 -20.10
CA THR A 104 18.65 -7.70 -19.35
C THR A 104 18.02 -8.72 -20.28
N GLY A 105 18.04 -10.00 -19.92
CA GLY A 105 17.65 -11.10 -20.81
C GLY A 105 16.26 -10.90 -21.39
N SER A 106 16.18 -10.29 -22.57
CA SER A 106 14.98 -10.25 -23.40
C SER A 106 14.81 -11.65 -23.97
N ARG A 107 13.89 -12.40 -23.37
CA ARG A 107 13.36 -13.61 -24.01
C ARG A 107 12.66 -13.19 -25.30
N GLY A 108 13.20 -13.65 -26.43
CA GLY A 108 12.47 -13.79 -27.68
C GLY A 108 12.81 -12.74 -28.73
N GLY A 109 13.80 -13.06 -29.56
CA GLY A 109 13.95 -12.42 -30.86
C GLY A 109 12.83 -12.87 -31.81
N GLY A 110 12.12 -11.91 -32.38
CA GLY A 110 11.43 -12.02 -33.66
C GLY A 110 11.96 -10.90 -34.55
N PRO A 111 12.30 -11.16 -35.82
CA PRO A 111 12.85 -10.15 -36.70
C PRO A 111 11.67 -9.32 -37.21
N ASP A 112 11.63 -8.04 -36.89
CA ASP A 112 11.05 -7.00 -37.75
C ASP A 112 11.55 -5.66 -37.22
N GLY A 113 12.33 -4.98 -38.07
CA GLY A 113 13.03 -3.76 -37.74
C GLY A 113 12.09 -2.58 -37.51
N PHE A 114 12.47 -1.74 -36.56
CA PHE A 114 12.19 -0.32 -36.64
C PHE A 114 13.49 0.44 -36.40
N GLY A 115 13.81 1.26 -37.40
CA GLY A 115 15.10 1.90 -37.60
C GLY A 115 15.40 2.98 -36.58
N SER A 116 16.69 3.31 -36.58
CA SER A 116 17.28 4.49 -35.96
C SER A 116 16.42 5.72 -36.20
N SER A 117 16.02 6.39 -35.12
CA SER A 117 15.61 7.79 -35.15
C SER A 117 16.45 8.55 -34.13
N ASP A 118 17.38 9.31 -34.69
CA ASP A 118 17.85 10.63 -34.28
C ASP A 118 17.45 11.16 -32.89
N GLY A 119 18.50 11.52 -32.15
CA GLY A 119 18.68 12.86 -31.57
C GLY A 119 17.61 13.36 -30.59
N LEU A 120 17.82 13.09 -29.30
CA LEU A 120 17.29 13.95 -28.23
C LEU A 120 18.46 14.60 -27.48
N PRO A 121 18.48 15.94 -27.32
CA PRO A 121 19.59 16.66 -26.73
C PRO A 121 19.64 16.48 -25.20
N LEU A 122 20.86 16.37 -24.67
CA LEU A 122 21.13 16.46 -23.23
C LEU A 122 20.88 17.90 -22.76
N PRO A 123 20.23 18.13 -21.59
CA PRO A 123 20.12 19.46 -21.02
C PRO A 123 21.44 19.83 -20.34
N GLY A 124 22.33 20.47 -21.10
CA GLY A 124 23.23 21.49 -20.56
C GLY A 124 22.49 22.83 -20.50
N ASP A 125 22.89 23.67 -19.55
CA ASP A 125 22.47 25.08 -19.39
C ASP A 125 21.22 25.31 -18.53
N LEU A 126 21.30 24.91 -17.26
CA LEU A 126 20.63 25.63 -16.17
C LEU A 126 21.69 26.27 -15.27
N GLU A 127 22.05 27.49 -15.65
CA GLU A 127 22.83 28.45 -14.87
C GLU A 127 21.97 28.96 -13.70
N ALA A 128 21.92 28.18 -12.61
CA ALA A 128 21.41 28.63 -11.33
C ALA A 128 22.23 27.98 -10.22
N GLY A 129 23.22 28.72 -9.72
CA GLY A 129 24.13 28.28 -8.66
C GLY A 129 23.38 27.96 -7.37
N PHE A 130 23.47 26.71 -6.94
CA PHE A 130 23.24 26.35 -5.53
C PHE A 130 24.50 26.77 -4.74
N PRO A 131 24.36 27.43 -3.58
CA PRO A 131 25.52 27.81 -2.79
C PRO A 131 26.29 26.56 -2.36
N ALA A 132 27.58 26.53 -2.69
CA ALA A 132 28.50 25.50 -2.22
C ALA A 132 28.49 25.49 -0.69
N ALA A 133 28.11 24.36 -0.10
CA ALA A 133 28.36 24.13 1.32
C ALA A 133 29.88 24.06 1.52
N ASP A 134 30.38 24.86 2.46
CA ASP A 134 31.78 24.92 2.87
C ASP A 134 32.29 23.52 3.26
N PRO A 135 33.31 22.97 2.59
CA PRO A 135 33.88 21.67 2.93
C PRO A 135 34.80 21.71 4.17
N GLY A 136 34.93 22.85 4.86
CA GLY A 136 35.80 23.02 6.03
C GLY A 136 35.14 22.89 7.41
N GLY A 137 33.84 22.66 7.50
CA GLY A 137 33.14 22.55 8.80
C GLY A 137 33.27 21.15 9.43
N GLU A 138 34.15 21.01 10.42
CA GLU A 138 34.25 19.82 11.28
C GLU A 138 32.91 19.63 12.04
N PHE A 139 32.09 18.69 11.58
CA PHE A 139 30.86 18.30 12.25
C PHE A 139 31.21 17.36 13.41
N ASP A 140 31.23 17.91 14.62
CA ASP A 140 31.55 17.17 15.84
C ASP A 140 30.30 16.41 16.34
N TRP A 141 30.36 15.08 16.28
CA TRP A 141 29.30 14.21 16.80
C TRP A 141 29.38 14.16 18.34
N PRO A 142 28.25 14.22 19.07
CA PRO A 142 28.29 13.99 20.51
C PRO A 142 28.82 12.57 20.80
N ALA A 143 29.80 12.48 21.69
CA ALA A 143 30.37 11.21 22.13
C ALA A 143 29.28 10.34 22.76
N VAL A 144 28.95 9.23 22.09
CA VAL A 144 28.17 8.14 22.69
C VAL A 144 29.17 7.20 23.32
N ASP A 145 29.13 7.04 24.65
CA ASP A 145 29.92 6.04 25.36
C ASP A 145 29.68 4.66 24.74
N ARG A 146 30.67 4.18 23.98
CA ARG A 146 30.72 2.81 23.49
C ARG A 146 31.37 1.94 24.57
N PRO A 147 30.76 0.83 25.00
CA PRO A 147 31.44 -0.11 25.86
C PRO A 147 32.67 -0.70 25.15
N ALA A 148 33.71 -1.00 25.93
CA ALA A 148 34.98 -1.46 25.39
C ALA A 148 34.86 -2.84 24.68
N PRO A 149 35.71 -3.14 23.69
CA PRO A 149 35.67 -4.42 22.99
C PRO A 149 35.93 -5.58 23.96
N GLY A 150 34.92 -6.43 24.18
CA GLY A 150 34.98 -7.58 25.10
C GLY A 150 33.89 -7.59 26.17
N GLU A 151 33.14 -6.49 26.33
CA GLU A 151 32.00 -6.43 27.23
C GLU A 151 30.74 -6.96 26.54
N TYR A 152 30.46 -8.24 26.74
CA TYR A 152 29.23 -8.88 26.26
C TYR A 152 28.06 -8.46 27.15
N VAL A 153 27.19 -7.56 26.67
CA VAL A 153 25.91 -7.25 27.32
C VAL A 153 24.88 -8.27 26.85
N SER A 154 24.40 -9.13 27.75
CA SER A 154 23.40 -10.13 27.40
C SER A 154 22.04 -9.43 27.18
N PRO A 155 21.24 -9.84 26.17
CA PRO A 155 19.87 -9.32 25.96
C PRO A 155 18.90 -9.50 27.16
N ARG A 156 19.33 -10.16 28.24
CA ARG A 156 18.59 -10.32 29.49
C ARG A 156 18.83 -9.17 30.49
N ASP A 157 19.87 -8.38 30.30
CA ASP A 157 20.26 -7.30 31.23
C ASP A 157 19.58 -5.96 30.88
N ILE A 158 18.85 -5.89 29.76
CA ILE A 158 18.08 -4.72 29.29
C ILE A 158 16.61 -4.79 29.75
N ALA A 159 16.23 -5.82 30.52
CA ALA A 159 14.87 -5.94 31.04
C ALA A 159 14.64 -5.01 32.25
N PRO A 160 13.62 -4.14 32.24
CA PRO A 160 13.19 -3.43 33.45
C PRO A 160 12.74 -4.44 34.52
N PRO A 161 12.99 -4.19 35.82
CA PRO A 161 12.70 -5.14 36.88
C PRO A 161 11.19 -5.25 37.07
N GLY A 162 10.64 -6.40 36.69
CA GLY A 162 9.29 -6.80 37.05
C GLY A 162 8.49 -7.34 35.87
N HIS A 163 8.45 -8.66 35.75
CA HIS A 163 7.21 -9.46 35.82
C HIS A 163 7.63 -10.93 35.70
N GLY A 164 7.63 -11.62 36.83
CA GLY A 164 7.91 -13.05 36.90
C GLY A 164 6.75 -13.85 36.31
N GLY A 165 7.02 -14.59 35.24
CA GLY A 165 6.18 -15.71 34.82
C GLY A 165 6.52 -16.96 35.65
N PRO A 166 5.54 -17.75 36.11
CA PRO A 166 5.82 -18.94 36.91
C PRO A 166 6.44 -20.03 36.03
N ARG A 167 7.54 -20.60 36.53
CA ARG A 167 8.11 -21.86 36.05
C ARG A 167 7.35 -23.05 36.64
N GLY A 168 7.30 -24.12 35.86
CA GLY A 168 6.95 -25.48 36.29
C GLY A 168 5.94 -26.10 35.32
N GLY A 169 6.08 -27.30 34.79
CA GLY A 169 7.05 -28.38 34.96
C GLY A 169 6.73 -29.43 33.89
N GLY A 170 7.73 -30.22 33.51
CA GLY A 170 7.60 -31.20 32.41
C GLY A 170 6.67 -32.37 32.71
N ARG A 171 6.15 -32.99 31.65
CA ARG A 171 6.07 -34.44 31.52
C ARG A 171 5.89 -34.87 30.05
N SER A 172 6.54 -35.98 29.75
CA SER A 172 6.67 -36.66 28.47
C SER A 172 5.54 -37.67 28.19
N LEU A 173 4.97 -37.62 26.96
CA LEU A 173 4.45 -38.70 26.06
C LEU A 173 3.38 -39.69 26.59
N PRO A 174 2.65 -40.50 25.76
CA PRO A 174 2.75 -40.76 24.30
C PRO A 174 1.41 -40.88 23.49
N TYR A 175 1.56 -41.07 22.17
CA TYR A 175 0.70 -41.68 21.13
C TYR A 175 -0.70 -42.24 21.49
N GLY A 176 -1.72 -41.91 20.68
CA GLY A 176 -2.95 -42.71 20.55
C GLY A 176 -4.17 -42.00 19.94
N SER A 177 -4.53 -42.42 18.71
CA SER A 177 -5.87 -42.45 18.10
C SER A 177 -6.60 -41.16 17.68
N GLY A 178 -6.83 -41.04 16.36
CA GLY A 178 -8.02 -40.36 15.80
C GLY A 178 -9.31 -41.14 16.12
N PRO A 179 -10.51 -40.69 15.70
CA PRO A 179 -10.82 -40.31 14.31
C PRO A 179 -11.79 -39.10 14.18
N GLY A 180 -12.10 -38.70 12.95
CA GLY A 180 -13.34 -37.97 12.65
C GLY A 180 -13.18 -36.78 11.70
N PHE A 181 -13.10 -37.06 10.39
CA PHE A 181 -13.43 -36.07 9.38
C PHE A 181 -14.94 -35.85 9.43
N GLU A 182 -15.40 -34.83 10.14
CA GLU A 182 -16.77 -34.37 10.07
C GLU A 182 -16.85 -33.14 9.15
N THR A 183 -17.31 -33.40 7.94
CA THR A 183 -17.73 -32.40 6.96
C THR A 183 -18.93 -31.64 7.51
N GLY A 184 -18.67 -30.54 8.21
CA GLY A 184 -19.67 -29.58 8.64
C GLY A 184 -19.41 -28.22 8.03
N PHE A 185 -20.13 -27.89 6.95
CA PHE A 185 -20.34 -26.50 6.52
C PHE A 185 -21.23 -25.82 7.58
N GLY A 186 -20.62 -25.51 8.73
CA GLY A 186 -21.25 -24.87 9.89
C GLY A 186 -20.99 -23.38 9.91
N ASP A 187 -22.06 -22.62 9.66
CA ASP A 187 -22.36 -21.26 10.10
C ASP A 187 -21.23 -20.21 10.14
N ARG A 188 -21.19 -19.38 9.09
CA ARG A 188 -20.28 -18.23 8.93
C ARG A 188 -20.65 -17.01 9.81
N ARG A 189 -21.48 -17.16 10.85
CA ARG A 189 -21.94 -16.07 11.74
C ARG A 189 -21.18 -15.98 13.06
N GLY A 190 -19.86 -16.08 13.00
CA GLY A 190 -19.01 -16.02 14.18
C GLY A 190 -17.66 -15.36 13.91
N ARG A 191 -17.61 -14.34 13.05
CA ARG A 191 -16.45 -13.44 13.03
C ARG A 191 -16.68 -12.41 14.11
N THR A 192 -16.08 -12.63 15.27
CA THR A 192 -15.94 -11.61 16.33
C THR A 192 -15.35 -10.36 15.70
N ALA A 193 -16.22 -9.40 15.41
CA ALA A 193 -15.88 -8.09 14.93
C ALA A 193 -15.37 -7.26 16.11
N SER A 194 -14.20 -6.65 15.94
CA SER A 194 -13.91 -5.33 16.52
C SER A 194 -12.81 -4.61 15.73
N ALA A 195 -13.18 -3.40 15.28
CA ALA A 195 -12.37 -2.22 14.96
C ALA A 195 -11.38 -2.27 13.77
N ASP A 196 -11.89 -2.50 12.56
CA ASP A 196 -11.84 -1.53 11.45
C ASP A 196 -12.45 -2.20 10.22
N SER A 197 -13.64 -1.76 9.82
CA SER A 197 -14.21 -2.15 8.54
C SER A 197 -13.28 -1.68 7.42
N ARG A 198 -12.74 -2.61 6.63
CA ARG A 198 -11.77 -2.26 5.59
C ARG A 198 -12.51 -1.73 4.38
N ALA A 199 -12.55 -0.41 4.26
CA ALA A 199 -13.11 0.28 3.11
C ALA A 199 -12.03 0.53 2.04
N LEU A 200 -12.30 0.12 0.80
CA LEU A 200 -11.39 0.23 -0.34
C LEU A 200 -12.07 0.99 -1.48
N VAL A 201 -11.41 2.03 -1.99
CA VAL A 201 -11.84 2.79 -3.16
C VAL A 201 -11.11 2.26 -4.39
N LEU A 202 -11.85 1.85 -5.42
CA LEU A 202 -11.30 1.35 -6.68
C LEU A 202 -11.96 2.06 -7.86
N ALA A 203 -11.29 2.11 -9.01
CA ALA A 203 -11.97 2.42 -10.25
C ALA A 203 -12.99 1.31 -10.57
N ALA A 204 -14.18 1.65 -11.08
CA ALA A 204 -15.18 0.66 -11.44
C ALA A 204 -14.67 -0.30 -12.55
N ALA A 205 -13.74 0.18 -13.38
CA ALA A 205 -13.06 -0.59 -14.42
C ALA A 205 -11.79 -1.31 -13.93
N ASP A 206 -11.41 -1.17 -12.66
CA ASP A 206 -10.22 -1.80 -12.09
C ASP A 206 -10.29 -3.33 -12.22
N PRO A 207 -9.21 -4.02 -12.62
CA PRO A 207 -9.15 -5.48 -12.64
C PRO A 207 -9.47 -6.12 -11.29
N ALA A 208 -9.20 -5.45 -10.16
CA ALA A 208 -9.49 -5.89 -8.79
C ALA A 208 -10.95 -5.66 -8.34
N ASN A 209 -11.79 -5.01 -9.17
CA ASN A 209 -13.23 -4.98 -8.95
C ASN A 209 -13.93 -6.23 -9.54
N ALA A 210 -14.49 -7.07 -8.68
CA ALA A 210 -15.21 -8.29 -9.08
C ALA A 210 -16.61 -8.02 -9.66
N TYR A 211 -17.25 -6.89 -9.31
CA TYR A 211 -18.61 -6.54 -9.77
C TYR A 211 -18.60 -6.13 -11.25
N GLY A 212 -19.57 -6.65 -12.00
CA GLY A 212 -19.62 -6.50 -13.46
C GLY A 212 -18.61 -7.36 -14.21
N ALA A 213 -17.98 -8.32 -13.53
CA ALA A 213 -17.07 -9.29 -14.12
C ALA A 213 -17.40 -10.71 -13.66
N ALA A 214 -17.06 -11.04 -12.40
CA ALA A 214 -17.35 -12.33 -11.79
C ALA A 214 -18.64 -12.30 -10.95
N LEU A 215 -18.96 -11.14 -10.36
CA LEU A 215 -20.20 -10.90 -9.64
C LEU A 215 -21.15 -10.02 -10.46
N PRO A 216 -22.46 -10.28 -10.46
CA PRO A 216 -23.44 -9.35 -11.01
C PRO A 216 -23.42 -8.05 -10.20
N TRP A 217 -23.75 -6.94 -10.85
CA TRP A 217 -24.04 -5.70 -10.12
C TRP A 217 -25.30 -5.90 -9.26
N PRO A 218 -25.35 -5.35 -8.03
CA PRO A 218 -26.57 -5.34 -7.25
C PRO A 218 -27.63 -4.47 -7.94
N GLU A 219 -28.90 -4.76 -7.65
CA GLU A 219 -30.00 -3.96 -8.18
C GLU A 219 -29.87 -2.51 -7.67
N PRO A 220 -29.98 -1.49 -8.53
CA PRO A 220 -29.91 -0.10 -8.12
C PRO A 220 -30.97 0.23 -7.06
N PRO A 221 -30.65 1.09 -6.07
CA PRO A 221 -31.62 1.54 -5.09
C PRO A 221 -32.83 2.22 -5.74
N THR A 222 -34.01 2.11 -5.12
CA THR A 222 -35.24 2.71 -5.65
C THR A 222 -35.06 4.22 -5.90
N GLY A 223 -35.46 4.68 -7.08
CA GLY A 223 -35.29 6.09 -7.48
C GLY A 223 -33.96 6.42 -8.15
N ALA A 224 -33.00 5.49 -8.19
CA ALA A 224 -31.74 5.68 -8.90
C ALA A 224 -31.96 5.93 -10.40
N GLY A 225 -31.49 7.08 -10.89
CA GLY A 225 -31.56 7.45 -12.32
C GLY A 225 -30.51 6.78 -13.21
N HIS A 226 -29.62 5.97 -12.63
CA HIS A 226 -28.54 5.29 -13.36
C HIS A 226 -28.22 3.93 -12.75
N LYS A 227 -27.59 3.06 -13.54
CA LYS A 227 -27.14 1.74 -13.12
C LYS A 227 -25.62 1.72 -12.97
N PRO A 228 -25.08 0.96 -12.00
CA PRO A 228 -23.63 0.80 -11.87
C PRO A 228 -23.07 0.04 -13.09
N GLY A 229 -21.81 0.30 -13.42
CA GLY A 229 -21.14 -0.34 -14.54
C GLY A 229 -19.63 -0.11 -14.55
N ARG A 230 -18.89 -0.96 -15.27
CA ARG A 230 -17.43 -0.85 -15.42
C ARG A 230 -17.10 0.25 -16.42
N LYS A 231 -17.26 1.51 -16.01
CA LYS A 231 -17.01 2.70 -16.83
C LYS A 231 -15.76 3.43 -16.34
N ALA A 232 -14.93 3.90 -17.26
CA ALA A 232 -13.76 4.73 -16.93
C ALA A 232 -14.20 6.01 -16.21
N GLY A 233 -13.46 6.38 -15.16
CA GLY A 233 -13.77 7.54 -14.31
C GLY A 233 -14.92 7.35 -13.33
N SER A 234 -15.58 6.19 -13.30
CA SER A 234 -16.51 5.81 -12.22
C SER A 234 -15.75 5.08 -11.12
N LEU A 235 -16.22 5.16 -9.89
CA LEU A 235 -15.56 4.58 -8.72
C LEU A 235 -16.52 3.66 -7.97
N VAL A 236 -15.95 2.64 -7.33
CA VAL A 236 -16.65 1.76 -6.39
C VAL A 236 -15.96 1.83 -5.04
N VAL A 237 -16.74 1.73 -3.98
CA VAL A 237 -16.22 1.57 -2.62
C VAL A 237 -16.74 0.26 -2.05
N LEU A 238 -15.80 -0.62 -1.71
CA LEU A 238 -16.06 -1.92 -1.13
C LEU A 238 -15.78 -1.85 0.37
N VAL A 239 -16.70 -2.31 1.20
CA VAL A 239 -16.48 -2.44 2.64
C VAL A 239 -16.52 -3.91 2.98
N ASP A 240 -15.40 -4.44 3.48
CA ASP A 240 -15.22 -5.86 3.77
C ASP A 240 -15.53 -6.78 2.56
N GLY A 241 -15.37 -6.24 1.34
CA GLY A 241 -15.62 -6.92 0.07
C GLY A 241 -17.02 -6.70 -0.53
N GLU A 242 -17.93 -6.05 0.19
CA GLU A 242 -19.29 -5.78 -0.28
C GLU A 242 -19.41 -4.39 -0.92
N LEU A 243 -20.08 -4.31 -2.08
CA LEU A 243 -20.31 -3.04 -2.75
C LEU A 243 -21.24 -2.17 -1.92
N THR A 244 -20.68 -1.06 -1.40
CA THR A 244 -21.39 -0.17 -0.49
C THR A 244 -21.73 1.17 -1.14
N LEU A 245 -20.84 1.67 -2.01
CA LEU A 245 -21.02 2.91 -2.76
C LEU A 245 -20.52 2.77 -4.20
N TYR A 246 -21.25 3.36 -5.14
CA TYR A 246 -20.82 3.56 -6.53
C TYR A 246 -20.96 5.05 -6.87
N MET A 247 -19.93 5.60 -7.48
CA MET A 247 -19.90 6.97 -7.98
C MET A 247 -19.79 6.97 -9.49
N GLU A 248 -20.73 7.65 -10.16
CA GLU A 248 -20.65 7.83 -11.60
C GLU A 248 -19.49 8.74 -11.99
N ARG A 249 -19.06 8.64 -13.26
CA ARG A 249 -18.09 9.54 -13.87
C ARG A 249 -18.43 11.01 -13.59
N GLY A 250 -17.44 11.74 -13.07
CA GLY A 250 -17.56 13.16 -12.74
C GLY A 250 -18.16 13.45 -11.35
N GLY A 251 -18.54 12.41 -10.61
CA GLY A 251 -18.84 12.49 -9.18
C GLY A 251 -20.17 13.14 -8.80
N LYS A 252 -21.01 13.49 -9.78
CA LYS A 252 -22.30 14.16 -9.57
C LYS A 252 -23.36 13.28 -8.93
N THR A 253 -23.30 11.99 -9.20
CA THR A 253 -24.34 11.03 -8.79
C THR A 253 -23.69 9.88 -8.03
N LEU A 254 -24.33 9.51 -6.92
CA LEU A 254 -23.95 8.39 -6.08
C LEU A 254 -25.08 7.37 -6.00
N LEU A 255 -24.70 6.09 -5.97
CA LEU A 255 -25.55 4.99 -5.53
C LEU A 255 -24.98 4.44 -4.22
N THR A 256 -25.87 4.18 -3.26
CA THR A 256 -25.51 3.59 -1.97
C THR A 256 -26.46 2.45 -1.62
N TRP A 257 -25.90 1.36 -1.08
CA TRP A 257 -26.64 0.13 -0.73
C TRP A 257 -26.59 -0.12 0.79
N PRO A 258 -27.43 0.56 1.59
CA PRO A 258 -27.54 0.28 3.03
C PRO A 258 -28.12 -1.11 3.31
N THR A 259 -27.70 -1.76 4.39
CA THR A 259 -28.26 -3.05 4.87
C THR A 259 -29.27 -2.91 6.01
N GLY A 260 -29.57 -1.69 6.48
CA GLY A 260 -30.57 -1.48 7.52
C GLY A 260 -31.96 -2.00 7.11
N PRO A 261 -32.81 -2.44 8.06
CA PRO A 261 -34.08 -3.11 7.78
C PRO A 261 -35.07 -2.29 6.91
N ASP A 262 -34.88 -0.98 6.79
CA ASP A 262 -35.66 -0.08 5.92
C ASP A 262 -34.82 0.65 4.86
N GLY A 263 -33.57 0.22 4.62
CA GLY A 263 -32.62 0.98 3.79
C GLY A 263 -32.23 2.34 4.39
N ALA A 264 -32.45 2.52 5.70
CA ALA A 264 -32.07 3.73 6.42
C ALA A 264 -30.54 3.90 6.41
N ALA A 265 -30.06 4.83 5.59
CA ALA A 265 -28.64 5.03 5.35
C ALA A 265 -27.88 5.66 6.54
N GLY A 266 -28.57 6.34 7.46
CA GLY A 266 -27.93 7.14 8.53
C GLY A 266 -27.15 6.32 9.57
N ASP A 267 -27.59 5.08 9.83
CA ASP A 267 -27.02 4.24 10.90
C ASP A 267 -26.19 3.07 10.38
N ASP A 268 -26.00 2.92 9.06
CA ASP A 268 -25.17 1.84 8.51
C ASP A 268 -23.67 2.17 8.68
N PRO A 269 -22.92 1.45 9.54
CA PRO A 269 -21.50 1.72 9.76
C PRO A 269 -20.66 1.54 8.49
N ARG A 270 -21.10 0.69 7.54
CA ARG A 270 -20.40 0.48 6.27
C ARG A 270 -20.49 1.71 5.38
N LEU A 271 -21.64 2.39 5.36
CA LEU A 271 -21.79 3.63 4.59
C LEU A 271 -20.88 4.74 5.13
N ARG A 272 -20.75 4.84 6.45
CA ARG A 272 -19.81 5.78 7.10
C ARG A 272 -18.35 5.45 6.72
N ALA A 273 -17.96 4.17 6.80
CA ALA A 273 -16.62 3.73 6.40
C ALA A 273 -16.35 4.00 4.91
N ALA A 274 -17.33 3.74 4.03
CA ALA A 274 -17.22 3.99 2.60
C ALA A 274 -17.07 5.49 2.27
N ALA A 275 -17.88 6.34 2.91
CA ALA A 275 -17.78 7.79 2.78
C ALA A 275 -16.42 8.30 3.27
N GLY A 276 -15.94 7.80 4.40
CA GLY A 276 -14.61 8.13 4.94
C GLY A 276 -13.47 7.74 3.99
N ALA A 277 -13.52 6.56 3.40
CA ALA A 277 -12.52 6.10 2.44
C ALA A 277 -12.53 6.94 1.15
N LEU A 278 -13.72 7.27 0.63
CA LEU A 278 -13.86 8.18 -0.51
C LEU A 278 -13.26 9.56 -0.20
N ALA A 279 -13.52 10.07 1.01
CA ALA A 279 -13.01 11.36 1.43
C ALA A 279 -11.48 11.38 1.59
N ALA A 280 -10.92 10.31 2.17
CA ALA A 280 -9.48 10.12 2.30
C ALA A 280 -8.80 10.02 0.94
N ALA A 281 -9.37 9.28 -0.01
CA ALA A 281 -8.84 9.16 -1.37
C ALA A 281 -8.81 10.51 -2.09
N ALA A 282 -9.86 11.33 -1.96
CA ALA A 282 -9.86 12.66 -2.59
C ALA A 282 -8.80 13.59 -1.97
N ARG A 283 -8.65 13.61 -0.64
CA ARG A 283 -7.61 14.37 0.07
C ARG A 283 -6.19 13.92 -0.26
N ALA A 284 -6.00 12.63 -0.57
CA ALA A 284 -4.73 12.13 -1.08
C ALA A 284 -4.42 12.59 -2.53
N GLY A 285 -5.31 13.38 -3.15
CA GLY A 285 -5.15 13.92 -4.49
C GLY A 285 -5.56 12.96 -5.61
N SER A 286 -6.06 11.76 -5.30
CA SER A 286 -6.32 10.74 -6.33
C SER A 286 -7.65 10.93 -7.08
N LEU A 287 -8.60 11.72 -6.55
CA LEU A 287 -9.88 12.03 -7.21
C LEU A 287 -10.01 13.47 -7.74
N GLY A 288 -9.18 14.40 -7.28
CA GLY A 288 -9.38 15.84 -7.52
C GLY A 288 -10.64 16.39 -6.83
N THR A 289 -11.19 17.49 -7.35
CA THR A 289 -12.43 18.09 -6.80
C THR A 289 -13.65 17.29 -7.24
N VAL A 290 -14.47 16.86 -6.27
CA VAL A 290 -15.72 16.12 -6.50
C VAL A 290 -16.90 16.93 -6.01
N THR A 291 -18.01 16.96 -6.74
CA THR A 291 -19.27 17.57 -6.28
C THR A 291 -20.42 16.61 -6.51
N VAL A 292 -21.01 16.12 -5.43
CA VAL A 292 -22.15 15.20 -5.42
C VAL A 292 -23.44 16.00 -5.40
N GLU A 293 -24.23 15.90 -6.46
CA GLU A 293 -25.51 16.59 -6.62
C GLU A 293 -26.69 15.68 -6.19
N ARG A 294 -26.58 14.36 -6.44
CA ARG A 294 -27.63 13.39 -6.13
C ARG A 294 -27.11 12.10 -5.50
N VAL A 295 -27.89 11.53 -4.58
CA VAL A 295 -27.67 10.21 -3.98
C VAL A 295 -28.94 9.38 -4.14
N ASN A 296 -28.84 8.19 -4.73
CA ASN A 296 -29.99 7.30 -5.02
C ASN A 296 -31.14 8.01 -5.74
N GLY A 297 -30.79 9.01 -6.57
CA GLY A 297 -31.77 9.82 -7.29
C GLY A 297 -32.45 10.91 -6.47
N ALA A 298 -32.19 11.09 -5.17
CA ALA A 298 -32.60 12.24 -4.38
C ALA A 298 -31.51 13.33 -4.35
N SER A 299 -31.86 14.57 -3.96
CA SER A 299 -30.87 15.65 -3.74
C SER A 299 -29.88 15.25 -2.66
N ALA A 300 -28.58 15.44 -2.91
CA ALA A 300 -27.54 15.09 -1.94
C ALA A 300 -27.70 15.85 -0.61
N LEU A 301 -28.06 17.14 -0.68
CA LEU A 301 -28.22 18.03 0.48
C LEU A 301 -29.33 17.61 1.45
N THR A 302 -30.32 16.85 0.98
CA THR A 302 -31.47 16.44 1.79
C THR A 302 -31.53 14.92 1.99
N SER A 303 -30.53 14.20 1.48
CA SER A 303 -30.48 12.74 1.60
C SER A 303 -29.86 12.34 2.95
N PRO A 304 -30.29 11.22 3.57
CA PRO A 304 -29.65 10.74 4.80
C PRO A 304 -28.16 10.44 4.62
N THR A 305 -27.74 9.98 3.44
CA THR A 305 -26.32 9.82 3.08
C THR A 305 -25.59 11.16 2.98
N GLY A 306 -26.30 12.26 2.67
CA GLY A 306 -25.72 13.59 2.60
C GLY A 306 -25.13 14.03 3.94
N ALA A 307 -25.85 13.79 5.04
CA ALA A 307 -25.35 14.06 6.39
C ALA A 307 -24.04 13.30 6.68
N LEU A 308 -23.95 12.03 6.29
CA LEU A 308 -22.73 11.23 6.44
C LEU A 308 -21.56 11.78 5.61
N LEU A 309 -21.84 12.28 4.40
CA LEU A 309 -20.82 12.91 3.56
C LEU A 309 -20.30 14.22 4.18
N GLU A 310 -21.18 15.03 4.78
CA GLU A 310 -20.78 16.24 5.49
C GLU A 310 -19.86 15.93 6.69
N GLU A 311 -20.21 14.91 7.50
CA GLU A 311 -19.39 14.45 8.63
C GLU A 311 -17.95 14.09 8.23
N VAL A 312 -17.73 13.55 7.03
CA VAL A 312 -16.39 13.14 6.55
C VAL A 312 -15.65 14.23 5.78
N GLY A 313 -16.24 15.44 5.71
CA GLY A 313 -15.60 16.66 5.21
C GLY A 313 -16.09 17.15 3.84
N PHE A 314 -17.25 16.68 3.35
CA PHE A 314 -17.91 17.34 2.22
C PHE A 314 -18.57 18.64 2.69
N ILE A 315 -18.52 19.68 1.87
CA ILE A 315 -19.06 21.00 2.19
C ILE A 315 -20.30 21.24 1.32
N ALA A 316 -21.41 21.63 1.95
CA ALA A 316 -22.61 22.03 1.24
C ALA A 316 -22.37 23.26 0.35
N THR A 317 -22.82 23.17 -0.90
CA THR A 317 -22.84 24.24 -1.88
C THR A 317 -24.22 24.30 -2.53
N PRO A 318 -24.59 25.40 -3.21
CA PRO A 318 -25.88 25.47 -3.91
C PRO A 318 -26.10 24.38 -4.96
N ARG A 319 -25.01 23.78 -5.47
CA ARG A 319 -25.07 22.67 -6.44
C ARG A 319 -25.08 21.28 -5.82
N GLY A 320 -24.73 21.14 -4.54
CA GLY A 320 -24.60 19.85 -3.87
C GLY A 320 -23.45 19.81 -2.87
N LEU A 321 -23.01 18.61 -2.51
CA LEU A 321 -21.95 18.36 -1.55
C LEU A 321 -20.59 18.29 -2.24
N ARG A 322 -19.70 19.23 -1.94
CA ARG A 322 -18.39 19.34 -2.59
C ARG A 322 -17.28 18.88 -1.67
N LEU A 323 -16.39 18.05 -2.20
CA LEU A 323 -15.13 17.70 -1.57
C LEU A 323 -13.96 18.30 -2.37
N ARG A 324 -13.03 18.93 -1.67
CA ARG A 324 -11.80 19.48 -2.25
C ARG A 324 -10.63 18.55 -1.90
N ALA A 325 -9.78 18.30 -2.90
CA ALA A 325 -8.49 17.64 -2.73
C ALA A 325 -7.51 18.58 -2.03
#